data_AF-A0A1B6J713-F1
#
_entry.id   AF-A0A1B6J713-F1
#
_cell.length_a   1.000
_cell.length_b   1.000
_cell.length_c   1.000
_cell.angle_alpha   90.00
_cell.angle_beta   90.00
_cell.angle_gamma   90.00
#
_symmetry.space_group_name_H-M   'P 1'
#
loop_
_entity.id
_entity.type
_entity.pdbx_description
1 polymer ?
#
loop_
_entity_poly.entity_id
_entity_poly.type
_entity_poly.pdbx_seq_one_letter_code
_entity_poly.pdbx_strand_id
1 'polypeptide(L)'
;IVCNKAGFYPHPTDCHKFYRCVDWDDGKGERFSVYHFDCAPGTIWDPALDTCNHPGSVYPPRDCSGTASSPGVATEPATTVTQTTEGTTNLESTTTEGTTNTESTTVGTT
;
A
#
# COMPACT_ATOMS: atom_id res chain seq x y z
N ILE A 1 20.67 2.23 12.64
CA ILE A 1 19.43 1.51 12.98
C ILE A 1 19.81 0.16 13.57
N VAL A 2 19.29 -0.18 14.75
CA VAL A 2 19.50 -1.49 15.41
C VAL A 2 18.13 -2.12 15.63
N CYS A 3 17.96 -3.38 15.23
CA CYS A 3 16.72 -4.13 15.40
C CYS A 3 16.82 -5.02 16.64
N ASN A 4 15.84 -4.93 17.52
CA ASN A 4 15.72 -5.83 18.68
C ASN A 4 14.57 -6.84 18.51
N LYS A 5 13.71 -6.63 17.50
CA LYS A 5 12.56 -7.47 17.18
C LYS A 5 12.22 -7.32 15.70
N ALA A 6 11.64 -8.36 15.11
CA ALA A 6 11.08 -8.29 13.77
C ALA A 6 9.81 -7.42 13.73
N GLY A 7 9.67 -6.65 12.66
CA GLY A 7 8.55 -5.73 12.47
C GLY A 7 8.86 -4.57 11.54
N PHE A 8 7.88 -3.70 11.37
CA PHE A 8 8.01 -2.42 10.69
C PHE A 8 8.17 -1.30 11.71
N TYR A 9 9.04 -0.35 11.39
CA TYR A 9 9.42 0.70 12.33
C TYR A 9 9.59 2.03 11.61
N PRO A 10 9.24 3.13 12.26
CA PRO A 10 9.46 4.46 11.70
C PRO A 10 10.95 4.78 11.60
N HIS A 11 11.35 5.45 10.52
CA HIS A 11 12.70 5.99 10.44
C HIS A 11 12.89 7.10 11.49
N PRO A 12 14.04 7.15 12.20
CA PRO A 12 14.22 8.03 13.36
C PRO A 12 14.27 9.52 13.02
N THR A 13 14.57 9.86 11.77
CA THR A 13 14.76 11.26 11.34
C THR A 13 13.94 11.65 10.12
N ASP A 14 13.28 10.72 9.43
CA ASP A 14 12.56 11.03 8.18
C ASP A 14 11.18 10.38 8.20
N CYS A 15 10.14 11.21 8.32
CA CYS A 15 8.76 10.73 8.34
C CYS A 15 8.33 10.02 7.05
N HIS A 16 8.97 10.33 5.92
CA HIS A 16 8.67 9.74 4.63
C HIS A 16 9.37 8.40 4.45
N LYS A 17 10.05 7.89 5.48
CA LYS A 17 10.75 6.60 5.44
C LYS A 17 10.33 5.72 6.61
N PHE A 18 10.40 4.42 6.36
CA PHE A 18 10.28 3.39 7.38
C PHE A 18 11.26 2.27 7.08
N TYR A 19 11.45 1.37 8.03
CA TYR A 19 12.29 0.21 7.83
C TYR A 19 11.62 -1.05 8.36
N ARG A 20 11.96 -2.19 7.75
CA ARG A 20 11.57 -3.52 8.21
C ARG A 20 12.76 -4.25 8.77
N CYS A 21 12.64 -4.72 10.01
CA CYS A 21 13.55 -5.69 10.59
C CYS A 21 13.06 -7.10 10.28
N VAL A 22 13.90 -7.91 9.64
CA VAL A 22 13.65 -9.34 9.38
C VAL A 22 14.59 -10.16 10.26
N ASP A 23 14.03 -11.05 11.06
CA ASP A 23 14.76 -12.03 11.86
C ASP A 23 15.07 -13.26 11.01
N TRP A 24 16.32 -13.70 10.99
CA TRP A 24 16.78 -14.88 10.26
C TRP A 24 17.04 -16.10 11.13
N ASP A 25 16.76 -16.01 12.43
CA ASP A 25 17.00 -17.04 13.44
C ASP A 25 15.70 -17.58 14.04
N ASP A 26 14.64 -17.70 13.23
CA ASP A 26 13.34 -18.26 13.63
C ASP A 26 12.74 -17.61 14.91
N GLY A 27 12.93 -16.30 15.08
CA GLY A 27 12.38 -15.54 16.20
C GLY A 27 13.28 -15.43 17.43
N LYS A 28 14.54 -15.91 17.35
CA LYS A 28 15.51 -15.79 18.46
C LYS A 28 16.10 -14.38 18.59
N GLY A 29 16.00 -13.55 17.55
CA GLY A 29 16.47 -12.16 17.59
C GLY A 29 17.98 -11.99 17.66
N GLU A 30 18.76 -12.94 17.15
CA GLU A 30 20.24 -12.89 17.17
C GLU A 30 20.80 -12.19 15.93
N ARG A 31 20.18 -12.38 14.75
CA ARG A 31 20.59 -11.77 13.49
C ARG A 31 19.41 -11.15 12.76
N PHE A 32 19.51 -9.85 12.51
CA PHE A 32 18.52 -9.09 11.76
C PHE A 32 19.08 -8.53 10.46
N SER A 33 18.25 -8.51 9.41
CA SER A 33 18.44 -7.62 8.27
C SER A 33 17.49 -6.43 8.34
N VAL A 34 17.99 -5.27 7.94
CA VAL A 34 17.23 -4.01 7.92
C VAL A 34 17.01 -3.59 6.47
N TYR A 35 15.76 -3.42 6.09
CA TYR A 35 15.37 -2.94 4.77
C TYR A 35 14.70 -1.58 4.92
N HIS A 36 15.12 -0.59 4.14
CA HIS A 36 14.57 0.76 4.17
C HIS A 36 13.60 0.96 3.01
N PHE A 37 12.54 1.70 3.27
CA PHE A 37 11.49 1.98 2.32
C PHE A 37 11.10 3.44 2.39
N ASP A 38 10.71 3.96 1.23
CA ASP A 38 10.20 5.31 1.07
C ASP A 38 8.68 5.25 0.89
N CYS A 39 7.99 6.12 1.60
CA CYS A 39 6.58 6.40 1.36
C CYS A 39 6.42 7.15 0.04
N ALA A 40 5.28 6.93 -0.62
CA ALA A 40 4.95 7.69 -1.82
C ALA A 40 4.86 9.19 -1.51
N PRO A 41 5.14 10.07 -2.50
CA PRO A 41 5.04 11.52 -2.30
C PRO A 41 3.70 11.94 -1.69
N GLY A 42 3.74 12.81 -0.67
CA GLY A 42 2.55 13.28 0.04
C GLY A 42 2.01 12.33 1.12
N THR A 43 2.72 11.22 1.40
CA THR A 43 2.40 10.30 2.51
C THR A 43 3.58 10.14 3.46
N ILE A 44 3.30 9.80 4.71
CA ILE A 44 4.29 9.54 5.75
C ILE A 44 3.96 8.22 6.45
N TRP A 45 4.95 7.60 7.10
CA TRP A 45 4.74 6.32 7.77
C TRP A 45 3.76 6.45 8.95
N ASP A 46 2.78 5.56 9.00
CA ASP A 46 1.78 5.39 10.05
C ASP A 46 2.07 4.10 10.84
N PRO A 47 2.64 4.19 12.06
CA PRO A 47 2.95 3.01 12.85
C PRO A 47 1.69 2.34 13.44
N ALA A 48 0.52 2.98 13.45
CA ALA A 48 -0.71 2.34 13.92
C ALA A 48 -1.32 1.39 12.87
N LEU A 49 -1.01 1.63 11.59
CA LEU A 49 -1.53 0.85 10.47
C LEU A 49 -0.44 0.04 9.74
N ASP A 50 0.81 0.16 10.17
CA ASP A 50 1.99 -0.41 9.51
C ASP A 50 2.01 -0.12 7.99
N THR A 51 1.67 1.11 7.60
CA THR A 51 1.66 1.56 6.20
C THR A 51 1.90 3.06 6.07
N CYS A 52 2.10 3.55 4.86
CA CYS A 52 2.15 4.99 4.59
C CYS A 52 0.73 5.55 4.50
N ASN A 53 0.48 6.68 5.18
CA ASN A 53 -0.82 7.34 5.26
C ASN A 53 -0.66 8.86 5.05
N HIS A 54 -1.77 9.57 4.86
CA HIS A 54 -1.75 11.03 4.75
C HIS A 54 -1.33 11.68 6.08
N PRO A 55 -0.52 12.76 6.07
CA PRO A 55 -0.01 13.37 7.29
C PRO A 55 -1.06 13.75 8.35
N GLY A 56 -2.25 14.20 7.90
CA GLY A 56 -3.35 14.55 8.79
C GLY A 56 -4.11 13.35 9.40
N SER A 57 -3.83 12.14 8.94
CA SER A 57 -4.48 10.90 9.35
C SER A 57 -3.56 9.94 10.11
N VAL A 58 -2.26 10.25 10.22
CA VAL A 58 -1.28 9.41 10.92
C VAL A 58 -1.51 9.43 12.42
N TYR A 59 -1.42 8.25 13.05
CA TYR A 59 -1.47 8.11 14.49
C TYR A 59 -0.28 7.32 15.06
N PRO A 60 0.37 7.78 16.16
CA PRO A 60 0.15 9.07 16.81
C PRO A 60 0.54 10.24 15.87
N PRO A 61 -0.03 11.44 16.05
CA PRO A 61 0.32 12.61 15.23
C PRO A 61 1.82 12.86 15.25
N ARG A 62 2.40 13.19 14.08
CA ARG A 62 3.84 13.41 13.92
C ARG A 62 4.13 14.72 13.23
N ASP A 63 5.07 15.47 13.78
CA ASP A 63 5.57 16.68 13.12
C ASP A 63 6.67 16.30 12.13
N CYS A 64 6.37 16.46 10.85
CA CYS A 64 7.23 16.06 9.74
C CYS A 64 7.82 17.27 9.01
N SER A 65 7.81 18.44 9.65
CA SER A 65 8.32 19.71 9.11
C SER A 65 9.85 19.72 8.86
N GLY A 66 10.59 18.70 9.33
CA GLY A 66 12.05 18.66 9.32
C GLY A 66 12.71 17.87 8.19
N THR A 67 11.98 17.19 7.29
CA THR A 67 12.63 16.37 6.24
C THR A 67 11.77 16.25 4.99
N ALA A 68 11.93 17.20 4.08
CA ALA A 68 11.41 17.12 2.73
C ALA A 68 12.47 16.48 1.81
N SER A 69 12.58 15.16 1.82
CA SER A 69 13.13 14.45 0.66
C SER A 69 11.95 14.05 -0.21
N SER A 70 11.41 15.00 -0.95
CA SER A 70 10.46 14.73 -2.02
C SER A 70 11.22 14.05 -3.17
N PRO A 71 10.97 12.77 -3.52
CA PRO A 71 11.37 12.29 -4.83
C PRO A 71 10.46 13.00 -5.82
N GLY A 72 11.08 13.83 -6.66
CA GLY A 72 10.40 14.70 -7.59
C GLY A 72 9.31 14.00 -8.40
N VAL A 73 8.33 14.82 -8.77
CA VAL A 73 7.41 14.60 -9.88
C VAL A 73 8.22 14.09 -11.07
N ALA A 74 8.19 12.78 -11.33
CA ALA A 74 8.52 12.28 -12.65
C ALA A 74 7.37 12.70 -13.55
N THR A 75 7.53 13.85 -14.20
CA THR A 75 6.77 14.21 -15.39
C THR A 75 7.07 13.14 -16.43
N GLU A 76 6.25 12.10 -16.47
CA GLU A 76 6.11 11.28 -17.66
C GLU A 76 5.56 12.19 -18.76
N PRO A 77 6.21 12.29 -19.93
CA PRO A 77 5.62 13.03 -21.04
C PRO A 77 4.35 12.28 -21.46
N ALA A 78 3.20 12.91 -21.23
CA ALA A 78 1.93 12.47 -21.80
C ALA A 78 2.10 12.38 -23.33
N THR A 79 2.11 11.15 -23.85
CA THR A 79 2.07 10.94 -25.28
C THR A 79 0.65 11.22 -25.73
N THR A 80 0.45 12.39 -26.34
CA THR A 80 -0.79 12.80 -27.00
C THR A 80 -1.12 11.79 -28.11
N VAL A 81 -2.07 10.90 -27.87
CA VAL A 81 -2.72 10.13 -28.94
C VAL A 81 -4.01 10.86 -29.29
N THR A 82 -3.98 11.56 -30.43
CA THR A 82 -5.13 12.21 -31.06
C THR A 82 -6.25 11.21 -31.31
N GLN A 83 -7.44 11.52 -30.78
CA GLN A 83 -8.69 10.83 -31.07
C GLN A 83 -9.12 11.15 -32.51
N THR A 84 -9.19 10.13 -33.36
CA THR A 84 -9.92 10.20 -34.63
C THR A 84 -11.30 9.60 -34.41
N THR A 85 -12.29 10.47 -34.51
CA THR A 85 -13.72 10.14 -34.48
C THR A 85 -14.15 9.58 -35.84
N GLU A 86 -14.59 8.32 -35.89
CA GLU A 86 -15.69 7.91 -36.77
C GLU A 86 -16.49 6.81 -36.06
N GLY A 87 -17.74 7.12 -35.75
CA GLY A 87 -18.71 6.16 -35.23
C GLY A 87 -19.45 5.48 -36.37
N THR A 88 -19.82 4.21 -36.17
CA THR A 88 -21.05 3.66 -36.76
C THR A 88 -21.64 2.59 -35.85
N THR A 89 -22.94 2.74 -35.65
CA THR A 89 -23.90 2.02 -34.82
C THR A 89 -24.14 0.59 -35.30
N ASN A 90 -24.34 -0.37 -34.37
CA ASN A 90 -25.62 -1.11 -34.20
C ASN A 90 -25.46 -2.38 -33.34
N LEU A 91 -26.16 -2.34 -32.20
CA LEU A 91 -27.15 -3.30 -31.70
C LEU A 91 -27.15 -4.73 -32.31
N GLU A 92 -26.86 -5.73 -31.49
CA GLU A 92 -27.74 -6.92 -31.40
C GLU A 92 -27.61 -7.61 -30.04
N SER A 93 -28.77 -7.91 -29.47
CA SER A 93 -28.99 -8.61 -28.22
C SER A 93 -29.01 -10.12 -28.45
N THR A 94 -28.55 -10.92 -27.50
CA THR A 94 -29.10 -12.28 -27.35
C THR A 94 -28.98 -12.75 -25.90
N THR A 95 -30.16 -12.90 -25.29
CA THR A 95 -30.46 -13.56 -24.02
C THR A 95 -30.29 -15.07 -24.17
N THR A 96 -29.79 -15.77 -23.16
CA THR A 96 -30.38 -17.06 -22.71
C THR A 96 -30.07 -17.28 -21.22
N GLU A 97 -31.14 -17.53 -20.46
CA GLU A 97 -31.20 -17.85 -19.03
C GLU A 97 -30.79 -19.31 -18.71
N GLY A 98 -30.60 -19.60 -17.42
CA GLY A 98 -30.54 -20.97 -16.88
C GLY A 98 -29.67 -21.11 -15.62
N THR A 99 -29.98 -20.46 -14.49
CA THR A 99 -30.78 -20.91 -13.31
C THR A 99 -30.12 -21.94 -12.37
N THR A 100 -29.94 -21.54 -11.09
CA THR A 100 -29.99 -22.30 -9.80
C THR A 100 -28.97 -23.43 -9.54
N ASN A 101 -28.50 -23.74 -8.33
CA ASN A 101 -28.90 -23.53 -6.92
C ASN A 101 -27.61 -23.57 -6.05
N THR A 102 -27.45 -22.74 -5.00
CA THR A 102 -27.73 -23.05 -3.56
C THR A 102 -27.00 -24.32 -3.09
N GLU A 103 -26.01 -24.25 -2.17
CA GLU A 103 -26.29 -24.34 -0.73
C GLU A 103 -25.12 -23.86 0.16
N SER A 104 -25.50 -23.31 1.32
CA SER A 104 -24.68 -22.74 2.38
C SER A 104 -24.85 -23.57 3.65
N THR A 105 -23.75 -23.70 4.41
CA THR A 105 -23.64 -23.87 5.87
C THR A 105 -24.43 -24.98 6.57
N THR A 106 -23.72 -25.81 7.35
CA THR A 106 -24.30 -26.38 8.57
C THR A 106 -23.25 -26.41 9.68
N VAL A 107 -23.53 -25.65 10.75
CA VAL A 107 -22.89 -25.71 12.06
C VAL A 107 -23.95 -26.19 13.05
N GLY A 108 -23.58 -27.21 13.85
CA GLY A 108 -23.97 -27.44 15.25
C GLY A 108 -25.44 -27.48 15.68
N THR A 109 -25.84 -28.59 16.35
CA THR A 109 -26.39 -28.64 17.72
C THR A 109 -26.94 -30.05 18.00
N THR A 110 -26.37 -30.75 18.99
CA THR A 110 -27.03 -31.38 20.17
C THR A 110 -25.98 -32.23 20.90
#